data_AF-A0A445HNB3-F1
#
_entry.id   AF-A0A445HNB3-F1
#
_cell.length_a   1.000
_cell.length_b   1.000
_cell.length_c   1.000
_cell.angle_alpha   90.00
_cell.angle_beta   90.00
_cell.angle_gamma   90.00
#
_symmetry.space_group_name_H-M   'P 1'
#
loop_
_entity.id
_entity.type
_entity.pdbx_description
1 polymer ?
#
loop_
_entity_poly.entity_id
_entity_poly.type
_entity_poly.pdbx_seq_one_letter_code
_entity_poly.pdbx_strand_id
1 'polypeptide(L)'
;HNILTISDGKMQLIKLNLQLDAKGSYVEVLERYVNLGPIVDFHVASVELQGIKGMWSLRSSIDDPFDTFLVVSFISETRILAMNLEDELEETEIEGFCSQVQTLFCHDAIHNQCVQVASCFITILVFFSS
;
A
#
# COMPACT_ATOMS: atom_id res chain seq x y z
N HIS A 1 7.86 5.79 -11.26
CA HIS A 1 8.93 5.36 -10.35
C HIS A 1 8.71 3.89 -10.02
N ASN A 2 9.78 3.08 -9.98
CA ASN A 2 9.69 1.66 -9.61
C ASN A 2 9.91 1.55 -8.09
N ILE A 3 9.01 0.86 -7.39
CA ILE A 3 8.98 0.73 -5.94
C ILE A 3 8.93 -0.76 -5.60
N LEU A 4 9.70 -1.15 -4.60
CA LEU A 4 9.68 -2.49 -4.06
C LEU A 4 8.70 -2.58 -2.88
N THR A 5 7.77 -3.52 -2.92
CA THR A 5 6.79 -3.77 -1.85
C THR A 5 6.85 -5.20 -1.33
N ILE A 6 6.34 -5.41 -0.13
CA ILE A 6 6.14 -6.73 0.46
C ILE A 6 4.65 -6.86 0.75
N SER A 7 3.97 -7.76 0.03
CA SER A 7 2.56 -8.06 0.19
C SER A 7 2.37 -9.58 0.25
N ASP A 8 1.56 -10.06 1.20
CA ASP A 8 1.28 -11.49 1.43
C ASP A 8 2.51 -12.40 1.54
N GLY A 9 3.58 -11.89 2.19
CA GLY A 9 4.85 -12.61 2.33
C GLY A 9 5.65 -12.77 1.02
N LYS A 10 5.25 -12.07 -0.04
CA LYS A 10 5.94 -12.02 -1.33
C LYS A 10 6.47 -10.62 -1.57
N MET A 11 7.72 -10.54 -2.04
CA MET A 11 8.30 -9.28 -2.48
C MET A 11 7.85 -9.01 -3.91
N GLN A 12 7.45 -7.79 -4.22
CA GLN A 12 6.99 -7.39 -5.54
C GLN A 12 7.68 -6.10 -5.97
N LEU A 13 8.13 -6.05 -7.22
CA LEU A 13 8.54 -4.80 -7.83
C LEU A 13 7.32 -4.24 -8.56
N ILE A 14 6.91 -3.04 -8.16
CA ILE A 14 5.74 -2.39 -8.73
C ILE A 14 6.15 -1.04 -9.33
N LYS A 15 5.40 -0.58 -10.33
CA LYS A 15 5.58 0.71 -10.97
C LYS A 15 4.31 1.50 -10.78
N LEU A 16 4.43 2.70 -10.23
CA LEU A 16 3.34 3.67 -10.20
C LEU A 16 3.28 4.37 -11.56
N ASN A 17 2.15 4.22 -12.23
CA ASN A 17 1.82 4.87 -13.49
C ASN A 17 0.88 6.04 -13.22
N LEU A 18 0.99 7.11 -14.02
CA LEU A 18 0.06 8.25 -14.00
C LEU A 18 -1.21 7.98 -14.82
N GLN A 19 -1.22 6.89 -15.58
CA GLN A 19 -2.36 6.47 -16.38
C GLN A 19 -2.71 5.03 -16.01
N LEU A 20 -4.01 4.76 -16.01
CA LEU A 20 -4.57 3.43 -15.81
C LEU A 20 -3.96 2.45 -16.82
N ASP A 21 -3.56 1.27 -16.35
CA ASP A 21 -3.24 0.16 -17.23
C ASP A 21 -4.52 -0.41 -17.89
N ALA A 22 -4.37 -1.40 -18.76
CA ALA A 22 -5.51 -2.07 -19.42
C ALA A 22 -6.50 -2.73 -18.43
N LYS A 23 -6.11 -2.83 -17.16
CA LYS A 23 -6.89 -3.38 -16.05
C LYS A 23 -7.26 -2.29 -15.06
N GLY A 24 -7.29 -1.02 -15.43
CA GLY A 24 -7.75 0.05 -14.54
C GLY A 24 -6.91 0.24 -13.27
N SER A 25 -5.66 -0.19 -13.25
CA SER A 25 -4.76 0.01 -12.10
C SER A 25 -3.68 1.03 -12.41
N TYR A 26 -3.43 1.93 -11.46
CA TYR A 26 -2.25 2.82 -11.47
C TYR A 26 -0.98 2.11 -10.96
N VAL A 27 -1.14 0.87 -10.49
CA VAL A 27 -0.07 0.04 -9.95
C VAL A 27 0.18 -1.12 -10.90
N GLU A 28 1.31 -1.07 -11.60
CA GLU A 28 1.75 -2.16 -12.46
C GLU A 28 2.74 -3.04 -11.69
N VAL A 29 2.37 -4.29 -11.41
CA VAL A 29 3.31 -5.26 -10.84
C VAL A 29 4.25 -5.73 -11.94
N LEU A 30 5.49 -5.26 -11.91
CA LEU A 30 6.54 -5.63 -12.84
C LEU A 30 7.08 -7.03 -12.55
N GLU A 31 7.36 -7.34 -11.28
CA GLU A 31 7.94 -8.63 -10.88
C GLU A 31 7.42 -9.11 -9.51
N ARG A 32 7.36 -10.43 -9.33
CA ARG A 32 7.02 -11.09 -8.06
C ARG A 32 8.10 -12.07 -7.65
N TYR A 33 8.59 -11.93 -6.42
CA TYR A 33 9.60 -12.76 -5.79
C TYR A 33 8.93 -13.65 -4.74
N VAL A 34 8.94 -14.96 -4.98
CA VAL A 34 8.15 -15.96 -4.23
C VAL A 34 8.96 -16.70 -3.16
N ASN A 35 10.27 -16.47 -3.10
CA ASN A 35 11.19 -17.20 -2.23
C ASN A 35 12.29 -16.26 -1.75
N LEU A 36 12.23 -15.88 -0.48
CA LEU A 36 13.36 -15.28 0.20
C LEU A 36 14.03 -16.39 1.02
N GLY A 37 15.10 -16.98 0.48
CA GLY A 37 16.17 -17.46 1.35
C GLY A 37 16.67 -16.30 2.25
N PRO A 38 17.50 -16.57 3.27
CA PRO A 38 17.95 -15.54 4.21
C PRO A 38 18.47 -14.34 3.43
N ILE A 39 17.84 -13.19 3.62
CA ILE A 39 17.98 -12.00 2.78
C ILE A 39 19.38 -11.42 3.01
N VAL A 40 20.33 -11.69 2.10
CA VAL A 40 21.71 -11.16 2.21
C VAL A 40 21.98 -9.97 1.28
N ASP A 41 21.15 -9.71 0.26
CA ASP A 41 21.40 -8.62 -0.71
C ASP A 41 20.27 -7.58 -0.79
N PHE A 42 19.71 -7.18 0.36
CA PHE A 42 18.73 -6.09 0.45
C PHE A 42 19.31 -4.69 0.19
N HIS A 43 20.61 -4.57 -0.14
CA HIS A 43 21.34 -3.30 -0.10
C HIS A 43 21.33 -2.49 -1.41
N VAL A 44 20.98 -3.09 -2.56
CA VAL A 44 21.20 -2.44 -3.88
C VAL A 44 19.93 -1.82 -4.48
N ALA A 45 18.73 -2.21 -4.04
CA ALA A 45 17.47 -1.58 -4.47
C ALA A 45 16.93 -0.54 -3.45
N SER A 46 17.57 -0.41 -2.28
CA SER A 46 17.09 0.37 -1.13
C SER A 46 17.58 1.83 -1.09
N VAL A 47 18.35 2.28 -2.09
CA VAL A 47 19.07 3.56 -2.02
C VAL A 47 18.15 4.79 -2.22
N GLU A 48 16.97 4.65 -2.84
CA GLU A 48 16.18 5.82 -3.30
C GLU A 48 14.88 6.12 -2.54
N LEU A 49 14.47 5.33 -1.54
CA LEU A 49 13.30 5.64 -0.71
C LEU A 49 13.69 5.77 0.76
N GLN A 50 14.49 6.78 1.09
CA GLN A 50 14.83 7.09 2.48
C GLN A 50 13.55 7.25 3.31
N GLY A 51 13.31 6.31 4.22
CA GLY A 51 12.26 6.39 5.23
C GLY A 51 11.04 5.47 5.04
N ILE A 52 10.79 4.95 3.83
CA ILE A 52 9.67 4.03 3.60
C ILE A 52 9.97 2.64 4.19
N LYS A 53 9.02 2.11 4.95
CA LYS A 53 9.08 0.83 5.66
C LYS A 53 8.13 -0.22 5.11
N GLY A 54 7.09 0.19 4.40
CA GLY A 54 6.16 -0.71 3.74
C GLY A 54 5.19 0.04 2.84
N MET A 55 4.59 -0.68 1.90
CA MET A 55 3.59 -0.13 1.01
C MET A 55 2.58 -1.20 0.62
N TRP A 56 1.29 -0.85 0.67
CA TRP A 56 0.16 -1.75 0.41
C TRP A 56 -0.89 -1.02 -0.41
N SER A 57 -1.64 -1.75 -1.21
CA SER A 57 -2.83 -1.25 -1.87
C SER A 57 -4.09 -1.72 -1.15
N LEU A 58 -5.11 -0.86 -1.08
CA LEU A 58 -6.42 -1.16 -0.51
C LEU A 58 -7.53 -0.75 -1.48
N ARG A 59 -8.66 -1.45 -1.43
CA ARG A 59 -9.86 -1.09 -2.19
C ARG A 59 -10.82 -0.28 -1.33
N SER A 60 -11.60 0.60 -1.96
CA SER A 60 -12.66 1.35 -1.27
C SER A 60 -13.86 0.45 -0.92
N SER A 61 -14.11 -0.57 -1.75
CA SER A 61 -15.10 -1.62 -1.54
C SER A 61 -14.60 -2.97 -2.03
N ILE A 62 -15.11 -4.07 -1.46
CA ILE A 62 -14.79 -5.44 -1.93
C ILE A 62 -15.27 -5.69 -3.36
N ASP A 63 -16.31 -4.96 -3.77
CA ASP A 63 -16.89 -5.02 -5.11
C ASP A 63 -16.11 -4.14 -6.11
N ASP A 64 -15.16 -3.31 -5.64
CA ASP A 64 -14.37 -2.50 -6.54
C ASP A 64 -13.39 -3.38 -7.32
N PRO A 65 -13.36 -3.22 -8.66
CA PRO A 65 -12.48 -4.01 -9.50
C PRO A 65 -11.00 -3.59 -9.38
N PHE A 66 -10.73 -2.41 -8.82
CA PHE A 66 -9.41 -1.79 -8.79
C PHE A 66 -9.08 -1.23 -7.40
N ASP A 67 -7.80 -1.25 -7.06
CA ASP A 67 -7.29 -0.66 -5.82
C ASP A 67 -7.41 0.86 -5.88
N THR A 68 -7.97 1.45 -4.82
CA THR A 68 -8.27 2.89 -4.73
C THR A 68 -7.19 3.64 -3.95
N PHE A 69 -6.64 3.00 -2.92
CA PHE A 69 -5.73 3.61 -1.97
C PHE A 69 -4.34 2.96 -2.03
N LEU A 70 -3.31 3.79 -1.94
CA LEU A 70 -1.93 3.39 -1.75
C LEU A 70 -1.48 3.81 -0.34
N VAL A 71 -1.29 2.84 0.54
CA VAL A 71 -0.81 3.04 1.90
C VAL A 71 0.72 3.00 1.88
N VAL A 72 1.37 4.07 2.30
CA VAL A 72 2.83 4.20 2.38
C VAL A 72 3.24 4.41 3.84
N SER A 73 3.92 3.44 4.44
CA SER A 73 4.38 3.54 5.82
C SER A 73 5.80 4.06 5.92
N PHE A 74 6.00 4.98 6.86
CA PHE A 74 7.27 5.51 7.33
C PHE A 74 7.51 5.11 8.80
N ILE A 75 8.68 5.44 9.35
CA ILE A 75 9.04 5.14 10.75
C ILE A 75 8.10 5.79 11.76
N SER A 76 7.62 7.00 11.47
CA SER A 76 6.83 7.82 12.39
C SER A 76 5.40 8.06 11.93
N GLU A 77 5.04 7.68 10.72
CA GLU A 77 3.74 7.98 10.13
C GLU A 77 3.39 6.98 9.02
N THR A 78 2.14 7.01 8.60
CA THR A 78 1.64 6.31 7.42
C THR A 78 0.85 7.32 6.60
N ARG A 79 1.14 7.42 5.31
CA ARG A 79 0.40 8.26 4.37
C ARG A 79 -0.48 7.39 3.51
N ILE A 80 -1.71 7.81 3.28
CA ILE A 80 -2.62 7.15 2.37
C ILE A 80 -2.75 8.06 1.17
N LEU A 81 -2.48 7.53 -0.02
CA LEU A 81 -2.58 8.27 -1.27
C LEU A 81 -3.76 7.73 -2.07
N ALA A 82 -4.51 8.62 -2.71
CA ALA A 82 -5.54 8.28 -3.67
C ALA A 82 -5.45 9.21 -4.88
N MET A 83 -6.03 8.79 -5.98
CA MET A 83 -6.15 9.61 -7.18
C MET A 83 -7.23 10.67 -6.96
N ASN A 84 -6.90 11.94 -7.22
CA ASN A 84 -7.88 13.01 -7.23
C ASN A 84 -8.56 13.14 -8.61
N LEU A 85 -9.42 14.16 -8.78
CA LEU A 85 -10.16 14.40 -10.03
C LEU A 85 -9.27 14.82 -11.21
N GLU A 86 -8.01 15.18 -10.96
CA GLU A 86 -7.04 15.65 -11.95
C GLU A 86 -6.03 14.56 -12.35
N ASP A 87 -6.32 13.30 -12.04
CA ASP A 87 -5.45 12.16 -12.26
C ASP A 87 -4.09 12.24 -11.51
N GLU A 88 -4.03 13.01 -10.41
CA GLU A 88 -2.84 13.13 -9.57
C GLU A 88 -2.98 12.34 -8.26
N LEU A 89 -1.87 11.74 -7.80
CA LEU A 89 -1.78 11.09 -6.49
C LEU A 89 -1.71 12.15 -5.39
N GLU A 90 -2.72 12.20 -4.54
CA GLU A 90 -2.85 13.14 -3.43
C GLU A 90 -3.04 12.40 -2.10
N GLU A 91 -2.63 13.03 -1.00
CA GLU A 91 -2.82 12.49 0.34
C GLU A 91 -4.30 12.57 0.74
N THR A 92 -4.80 11.46 1.28
CA THR A 92 -6.18 11.30 1.73
C THR A 92 -6.22 10.59 3.08
N GLU A 93 -7.39 10.53 3.68
CA GLU A 93 -7.61 9.89 4.96
C GLU A 93 -8.64 8.77 4.81
N ILE A 94 -8.36 7.63 5.42
CA ILE A 94 -9.36 6.57 5.64
C ILE A 94 -9.83 6.73 7.08
N GLU A 95 -11.14 6.88 7.27
CA GLU A 95 -11.72 7.06 8.60
C GLU A 95 -11.31 5.90 9.53
N GLY A 96 -10.78 6.25 10.70
CA GLY A 96 -10.28 5.29 11.70
C GLY A 96 -8.88 4.72 11.43
N PHE A 97 -8.31 4.91 10.24
CA PHE A 97 -6.94 4.51 9.95
C PHE A 97 -5.94 5.40 10.69
N CYS A 98 -5.00 4.81 11.42
CA CYS A 98 -4.06 5.58 12.20
C CYS A 98 -2.83 5.94 11.38
N SER A 99 -2.87 7.13 10.78
CA SER A 99 -1.79 7.68 9.95
C SER A 99 -0.62 8.24 10.78
N GLN A 100 -0.79 8.44 12.09
CA GLN A 100 0.23 9.05 12.97
C GLN A 100 1.29 8.06 13.48
N VAL A 101 1.24 6.81 13.02
CA VAL A 101 2.12 5.73 13.47
C VAL A 101 2.59 4.91 12.28
N GLN A 102 3.67 4.17 12.47
CA GLN A 102 4.13 3.19 11.50
C GLN A 102 3.11 2.05 11.36
N THR A 103 2.63 1.83 10.15
CA THR A 103 1.88 0.63 9.78
C THR A 103 2.87 -0.50 9.43
N LEU A 104 2.77 -1.60 10.16
CA LEU A 104 3.57 -2.80 9.94
C LEU A 104 2.93 -3.73 8.91
N PHE A 105 1.60 -3.72 8.81
CA PHE A 105 0.83 -4.49 7.84
C PHE A 105 -0.56 -3.90 7.69
N CYS A 106 -1.10 -3.89 6.48
CA CYS A 106 -2.53 -3.70 6.26
C CYS A 106 -3.04 -4.50 5.06
N HIS A 107 -4.32 -4.88 5.10
CA HIS A 107 -4.97 -5.62 4.02
C HIS A 107 -6.49 -5.47 4.07
N ASP A 108 -7.14 -5.67 2.92
CA ASP A 108 -8.60 -5.78 2.85
C ASP A 108 -9.10 -6.97 3.68
N ALA A 109 -10.24 -6.81 4.32
CA ALA A 109 -10.97 -7.84 5.04
C ALA A 109 -12.40 -7.98 4.46
N ILE A 110 -13.06 -9.08 4.81
CA ILE A 110 -14.42 -9.37 4.33
C ILE A 110 -15.39 -8.30 4.86
N HIS A 111 -16.36 -7.89 4.04
CA HIS A 111 -17.42 -6.90 4.35
C HIS A 111 -16.97 -5.43 4.35
N ASN A 112 -16.18 -4.99 3.37
CA ASN A 112 -15.69 -3.60 3.27
C ASN A 112 -14.97 -3.16 4.54
N GLN A 113 -14.05 -4.01 5.00
CA GLN A 113 -13.20 -3.72 6.14
C GLN A 113 -11.75 -3.75 5.70
N CYS A 114 -10.86 -3.10 6.45
CA CYS A 114 -9.44 -3.37 6.37
C CYS A 114 -8.85 -3.60 7.75
N VAL A 115 -7.81 -4.42 7.81
CA VAL A 115 -7.02 -4.63 9.03
C VAL A 115 -5.81 -3.72 8.94
N GLN A 116 -5.51 -3.01 10.03
CA GLN A 116 -4.25 -2.30 10.21
C GLN A 116 -3.53 -2.86 11.44
N VAL A 117 -2.30 -3.31 11.24
CA VAL A 117 -1.35 -3.62 12.31
C VAL A 117 -0.38 -2.45 12.41
N ALA A 118 -0.57 -1.60 13.41
CA ALA A 118 0.33 -0.51 13.72
C ALA A 118 1.44 -0.98 14.67
N SER A 119 2.50 -0.18 14.80
CA SER A 119 3.61 -0.46 15.71
C SER A 119 3.21 -0.54 17.19
N CYS A 120 2.05 0.01 17.56
CA CYS A 120 1.55 0.08 18.93
C CYS A 120 0.22 -0.64 19.18
N PHE A 121 -0.55 -0.99 18.15
CA PHE A 121 -1.83 -1.68 18.29
C PHE A 121 -2.27 -2.38 17.00
N ILE A 122 -3.33 -3.19 17.09
CA ILE A 122 -4.02 -3.80 15.95
C ILE A 122 -5.43 -3.24 15.92
N THR A 123 -5.92 -2.83 14.75
CA THR A 123 -7.28 -2.34 14.56
C THR A 123 -7.94 -2.97 13.32
N ILE A 124 -9.26 -3.13 13.39
CA ILE A 124 -10.11 -3.49 12.26
C ILE A 124 -10.96 -2.25 11.96
N LEU A 125 -10.86 -1.78 10.73
CA LEU A 125 -11.51 -0.58 10.23
C LEU A 125 -12.63 -0.98 9.29
N VAL A 126 -13.77 -0.31 9.40
CA VAL A 126 -14.89 -0.48 8.47
C VAL A 126 -14.87 0.71 7.52
N PHE A 127 -14.81 0.46 6.22
CA PHE A 127 -15.00 1.52 5.23
C PHE A 127 -16.46 1.97 5.30
N PHE A 128 -16.69 3.21 5.71
CA PHE A 128 -17.98 3.85 5.48
C PHE A 128 -18.01 4.29 4.02
N SER A 129 -18.70 3.51 3.18
CA SER A 129 -19.07 3.95 1.84
C SER A 129 -20.00 5.17 2.02
N SER A 130 -19.53 6.36 1.65
CA SER A 130 -20.38 7.57 1.54
C SER A 130 -21.21 7.53 0.25
#